data_AF-A0A537WDL2-F1
#
_entry.id   AF-A0A537WDL2-F1
#
_cell.length_a   1.000
_cell.length_b   1.000
_cell.length_c   1.000
_cell.angle_alpha   90.00
_cell.angle_beta   90.00
_cell.angle_gamma   90.00
#
_symmetry.space_group_name_H-M   'P 1'
#
loop_
_entity.id
_entity.type
_entity.pdbx_description
1 polymer ?
#
loop_
_entity_poly.entity_id
_entity_poly.type
_entity_poly.pdbx_seq_one_letter_code
_entity_poly.pdbx_strand_id
1 'polypeptide(L)'
;MRIRSQQAGPVMQMPVFLALFFAPVYVPLDLLRGWIHAVARANPLTPVLEAARGLVSGEPTQTLTSFGVGAALVAGFALWA
;
A
#
# COMPACT_ATOMS: atom_id res chain seq x y z
N MET A 1 6.42 -12.18 -13.29
CA MET A 1 6.22 -12.57 -14.71
C MET A 1 6.87 -11.51 -15.57
N ARG A 2 8.12 -11.71 -16.00
CA ARG A 2 8.90 -10.64 -16.64
C ARG A 2 8.52 -10.51 -18.12
N ILE A 3 7.58 -9.62 -18.43
CA ILE A 3 7.19 -9.34 -19.81
C ILE A 3 8.41 -8.73 -20.51
N ARG A 4 9.06 -9.50 -21.39
CA ARG A 4 10.30 -9.12 -22.09
C ARG A 4 9.97 -8.21 -23.30
N SER A 5 9.11 -7.22 -23.12
CA SER A 5 8.80 -6.20 -24.12
C SER A 5 9.03 -4.81 -23.52
N GLN A 6 9.69 -3.92 -24.26
CA GLN A 6 9.99 -2.55 -23.80
C GLN A 6 8.71 -1.73 -23.57
N GLN A 7 7.60 -2.10 -24.21
CA GLN A 7 6.28 -1.48 -24.03
C GLN A 7 5.56 -1.95 -22.74
N ALA A 8 6.09 -2.94 -22.02
CA ALA A 8 5.48 -3.42 -20.77
C ALA A 8 5.75 -2.51 -19.57
N GLY A 9 6.69 -1.57 -19.66
CA GLY A 9 7.04 -0.66 -18.56
C GLY A 9 5.83 0.04 -17.91
N PRO A 10 4.96 0.70 -18.68
CA PRO A 10 3.75 1.33 -18.15
C PRO A 10 2.78 0.35 -17.49
N VAL A 11 2.62 -0.84 -18.06
CA VAL A 11 1.74 -1.90 -17.50
C VAL A 11 2.29 -2.43 -16.18
N MET A 12 3.61 -2.51 -16.05
CA MET A 12 4.27 -2.95 -14.83
C MET A 12 4.16 -1.91 -13.72
N GLN A 13 4.10 -0.62 -14.06
CA GLN A 13 3.96 0.49 -13.10
C GLN A 13 2.50 0.70 -12.64
N MET A 14 1.51 0.37 -13.48
CA MET A 14 0.10 0.62 -13.21
C MET A 14 -0.40 0.08 -11.86
N PRO A 15 -0.08 -1.17 -11.44
CA PRO A 15 -0.53 -1.69 -10.15
C PRO A 15 0.06 -0.92 -8.96
N VAL A 16 1.34 -0.54 -9.05
CA VAL A 16 2.02 0.27 -8.02
C VAL A 16 1.37 1.64 -7.92
N PHE A 17 1.08 2.26 -9.07
CA PHE A 17 0.40 3.55 -9.12
C PHE A 17 -0.99 3.50 -8.47
N LEU A 18 -1.81 2.51 -8.83
CA LEU A 18 -3.15 2.35 -8.26
C LEU A 18 -3.11 2.09 -6.75
N ALA A 19 -2.17 1.27 -6.29
CA ALA A 19 -1.98 1.04 -4.85
C ALA A 19 -1.61 2.33 -4.12
N LEU A 20 -0.70 3.14 -4.65
CA LEU A 20 -0.34 4.43 -4.04
C LEU A 20 -1.48 5.45 -4.10
N PHE A 21 -2.21 5.50 -5.22
CA PHE A 21 -3.28 6.47 -5.46
C PHE A 21 -4.45 6.31 -4.47
N PHE A 22 -4.83 5.07 -4.17
CA PHE A 22 -5.91 4.78 -3.22
C PHE A 22 -5.45 4.66 -1.76
N ALA A 23 -4.19 4.98 -1.46
CA ALA A 23 -3.68 4.89 -0.09
C ALA A 23 -4.07 6.14 0.73
N PRO A 24 -4.46 5.98 2.01
CA PRO A 24 -4.87 7.09 2.88
C PRO A 24 -3.66 7.85 3.44
N VAL A 25 -2.94 8.58 2.57
CA VAL A 25 -1.71 9.30 2.94
C VAL A 25 -2.00 10.55 3.78
N TYR A 26 -2.97 11.37 3.35
CA TYR A 26 -3.22 12.68 3.96
C TYR A 26 -4.09 12.63 5.21
N VAL A 27 -4.97 11.63 5.33
CA VAL A 27 -5.97 11.55 6.39
C VAL A 27 -6.05 10.13 6.94
N PRO A 28 -6.18 9.94 8.26
CA PRO A 28 -6.47 8.63 8.88
C PRO A 28 -7.64 7.88 8.24
N LEU A 29 -7.52 6.56 8.16
CA LEU A 29 -8.55 5.67 7.59
C LEU A 29 -9.94 5.86 8.22
N ASP A 30 -9.99 6.12 9.53
CA ASP A 30 -11.24 6.24 10.30
C ASP A 30 -12.05 7.50 9.97
N LEU A 31 -11.42 8.49 9.33
CA LEU A 31 -12.08 9.73 8.89
C LEU A 31 -12.63 9.60 7.47
N LEU A 32 -12.20 8.59 6.70
CA LEU A 32 -12.75 8.31 5.38
C LEU A 32 -14.15 7.71 5.51
N ARG A 33 -15.08 8.15 4.65
CA ARG A 33 -16.46 7.64 4.61
C ARG A 33 -16.88 7.20 3.21
N GLY A 34 -17.86 6.32 3.14
CA GLY A 34 -18.41 5.83 1.87
C GLY A 34 -17.46 4.88 1.15
N TRP A 35 -17.49 4.89 -0.18
CA TRP A 35 -16.76 3.93 -1.02
C TRP A 35 -15.24 4.03 -0.90
N ILE A 36 -14.70 5.25 -0.68
CA ILE A 36 -13.26 5.46 -0.57
C ILE A 36 -12.68 4.79 0.68
N HIS A 37 -13.45 4.72 1.78
CA HIS A 37 -13.06 3.97 2.97
C HIS A 37 -12.93 2.47 2.68
N ALA A 38 -13.86 1.91 1.89
CA ALA A 38 -13.81 0.49 1.52
C ALA A 38 -12.59 0.18 0.64
N VAL A 39 -12.30 1.03 -0.34
CA VAL A 39 -11.12 0.88 -1.22
C VAL A 39 -9.82 1.05 -0.42
N ALA A 40 -9.73 2.07 0.43
CA ALA A 40 -8.56 2.30 1.27
C ALA A 40 -8.34 1.15 2.27
N ARG A 41 -9.41 0.55 2.82
CA ARG A 41 -9.30 -0.62 3.70
C ARG A 41 -8.74 -1.84 2.98
N ALA A 42 -9.14 -2.05 1.71
CA ALA A 42 -8.65 -3.17 0.90
C ALA A 42 -7.20 -2.97 0.39
N ASN A 43 -6.66 -1.76 0.54
CA ASN A 43 -5.34 -1.43 0.03
C ASN A 43 -4.23 -1.98 0.96
N PRO A 44 -3.31 -2.79 0.43
CA PRO A 44 -2.23 -3.37 1.24
C PRO A 44 -1.24 -2.33 1.78
N LEU A 45 -1.20 -1.10 1.25
CA LEU A 45 -0.36 -0.03 1.81
C LEU A 45 -0.94 0.61 3.06
N THR A 46 -2.23 0.44 3.34
CA THR A 46 -2.91 1.10 4.46
C THR A 46 -2.34 0.71 5.83
N PRO A 47 -2.09 -0.58 6.15
CA PRO A 47 -1.48 -0.95 7.44
C PRO A 47 -0.07 -0.36 7.64
N VAL A 48 0.69 -0.18 6.55
CA VAL A 48 2.03 0.42 6.59
C VAL A 48 1.93 1.91 6.93
N LEU A 49 1.00 2.63 6.31
CA LEU A 49 0.77 4.05 6.59
C LEU A 49 0.23 4.30 8.00
N GLU A 50 -0.72 3.48 8.47
CA GLU A 50 -1.26 3.61 9.82
C GLU A 50 -0.20 3.30 10.89
N ALA A 51 0.63 2.27 10.69
CA ALA A 51 1.73 1.97 11.62
C ALA A 51 2.79 3.09 11.64
N ALA A 52 3.15 3.65 10.49
CA ALA A 52 4.07 4.78 10.41
C ALA A 52 3.49 6.01 11.12
N ARG A 53 2.20 6.29 10.92
CA ARG A 53 1.50 7.38 11.61
C ARG A 53 1.48 7.16 13.12
N GLY A 54 1.12 5.97 13.57
CA GLY A 54 1.13 5.58 14.99
C GLY A 54 2.49 5.81 15.63
N LEU A 55 3.56 5.37 14.96
CA LEU A 55 4.94 5.58 15.40
C LEU A 55 5.29 7.07 15.54
N VAL A 56 4.92 7.90 14.56
CA VAL A 56 5.16 9.37 14.59
C VAL A 56 4.36 10.03 15.72
N SER A 57 3.13 9.56 15.99
CA SER A 57 2.29 10.08 17.07
C SER A 57 2.65 9.54 18.47
N GLY A 58 3.61 8.62 18.58
CA GLY A 58 4.01 8.01 19.85
C GLY A 58 3.11 6.87 20.33
N GLU A 59 2.14 6.44 19.53
CA GLU A 59 1.28 5.28 19.78
C GLU A 59 1.50 4.21 18.70
N PRO A 60 2.48 3.31 18.88
CA PRO A 60 2.75 2.26 17.91
C PRO A 60 1.53 1.34 17.75
N THR A 61 0.91 1.36 16.57
CA THR A 61 -0.19 0.47 16.22
C THR A 61 0.20 -0.38 15.02
N GLN A 62 -0.36 -1.59 14.94
CA GLN A 62 -0.20 -2.48 13.78
C GLN A 62 1.24 -2.83 13.37
N THR A 63 2.22 -2.73 14.29
CA THR A 63 3.65 -2.88 13.99
C THR A 63 3.99 -4.22 13.34
N LEU A 64 3.53 -5.35 13.90
CA LEU A 64 3.84 -6.66 13.33
C LEU A 64 3.17 -6.85 11.96
N THR A 65 1.93 -6.39 11.82
CA THR A 65 1.15 -6.46 10.58
C THR A 65 1.78 -5.63 9.48
N SER A 66 2.27 -4.42 9.79
CA SER A 66 2.90 -3.53 8.81
C SER A 66 4.21 -4.09 8.28
N PHE A 67 5.05 -4.71 9.13
CA PHE A 67 6.25 -5.39 8.68
C PHE A 67 5.93 -6.62 7.82
N GLY A 68 4.95 -7.43 8.22
CA GLY A 68 4.53 -8.61 7.45
C GLY A 68 3.99 -8.23 6.06
N VAL A 69 3.13 -7.22 6.00
CA VAL A 69 2.58 -6.72 4.74
C VAL A 69 3.65 -6.03 3.89
N GLY A 70 4.55 -5.25 4.50
CA GLY A 70 5.68 -4.63 3.81
C GLY A 70 6.59 -5.66 3.16
N ALA A 71 6.95 -6.73 3.87
CA ALA A 71 7.74 -7.83 3.32
C ALA A 71 7.01 -8.54 2.16
N ALA A 72 5.71 -8.80 2.32
CA ALA A 72 4.89 -9.40 1.26
C ALA A 72 4.81 -8.51 0.01
N LEU A 73 4.68 -7.19 0.18
CA LEU A 73 4.67 -6.23 -0.92
C LEU A 73 6.03 -6.19 -1.65
N VAL A 74 7.14 -6.17 -0.92
CA VAL A 74 8.49 -6.22 -1.50
C VAL A 74 8.68 -7.50 -2.31
N ALA A 75 8.31 -8.66 -1.75
CA ALA A 75 8.39 -9.93 -2.45
C ALA A 75 7.48 -9.95 -3.70
N GLY A 76 6.24 -9.49 -3.56
CA GLY A 76 5.27 -9.41 -4.65
C GLY A 76 5.75 -8.52 -5.80
N PHE A 77 6.27 -7.33 -5.50
CA PHE A 77 6.80 -6.42 -6.51
C PHE A 77 8.10 -6.90 -7.12
N ALA A 78 8.98 -7.56 -6.35
CA ALA A 78 10.20 -8.17 -6.89
C ALA A 78 9.91 -9.33 -7.86
N LEU A 79 8.88 -10.13 -7.59
CA LEU A 79 8.41 -11.20 -8.47
C LEU A 79 7.65 -10.67 -9.70
N TRP A 80 7.00 -9.52 -9.53
CA TRP A 80 6.28 -8.84 -10.59
C TRP A 80 7.27 -8.25 -11.60
N ALA A 81 8.24 -7.44 -11.13
CA ALA A 81 9.28 -6.74 -11.89
C ALA A 81 10.13 -7.64 -12.81
#